data_AF-A0A961WU68-F1
#
_entry.id   AF-A0A961WU68-F1
#
_cell.length_a   1.000
_cell.length_b   1.000
_cell.length_c   1.000
_cell.angle_alpha   90.00
_cell.angle_beta   90.00
_cell.angle_gamma   90.00
#
_symmetry.space_group_name_H-M   'P 1'
#
loop_
_entity.id
_entity.type
_entity.pdbx_description
1 polymer ?
#
loop_
_entity_poly.entity_id
_entity_poly.type
_entity_poly.pdbx_seq_one_letter_code
_entity_poly.pdbx_strand_id
1 'polypeptide(L)'
;VIKLPLTLDGLKACRHFSQKGIRTNVTLCFSANQALLAAKAGATYISPFVGRLDDIHIDGMELIREIRMIYDNYGFKTEILAASIRSANHVKDAALAGADVATIPAAVIKGLARHVLTDKGLDQFARDWAATGQTIL
;
A
#
# COMPACT_ATOMS: atom_id res chain seq x y z
N VAL A 1 11.96 -3.65 11.34
CA VAL A 1 12.33 -2.89 10.12
C VAL A 1 12.65 -1.46 10.56
N ILE A 2 13.82 -0.92 10.22
CA ILE A 2 14.20 0.45 10.59
C ILE A 2 13.69 1.42 9.53
N LYS A 3 12.96 2.46 9.94
CA LYS A 3 12.42 3.46 9.03
C LYS A 3 13.44 4.59 8.83
N LEU A 4 13.77 4.90 7.59
CA LEU A 4 14.78 5.89 7.20
C LEU A 4 14.16 6.92 6.25
N PRO A 5 14.40 8.23 6.42
CA PRO A 5 13.90 9.22 5.48
C PRO A 5 14.66 9.13 4.15
N LEU A 6 14.00 9.50 3.05
CA LEU A 6 14.61 9.52 1.73
C LEU A 6 15.48 10.78 1.53
N THR A 7 16.65 10.78 2.17
CA THR A 7 17.72 11.78 2.03
C THR A 7 19.03 11.09 1.69
N LEU A 8 20.07 11.83 1.28
CA LEU A 8 21.38 11.22 1.01
C LEU A 8 21.93 10.45 2.22
N ASP A 9 21.83 11.01 3.43
CA ASP A 9 22.28 10.33 4.63
C ASP A 9 21.37 9.15 5.02
N GLY A 10 20.06 9.27 4.75
CA GLY A 10 19.13 8.14 4.88
C GLY A 10 19.45 6.99 3.93
N LEU A 11 19.88 7.28 2.70
CA LEU A 11 20.33 6.27 1.74
C LEU A 11 21.68 5.64 2.13
N LYS A 12 22.63 6.43 2.65
CA LYS A 12 23.88 5.90 3.23
C LYS A 12 23.60 4.97 4.41
N ALA A 13 22.70 5.37 5.30
CA ALA A 13 22.26 4.55 6.42
C ALA A 13 21.55 3.28 5.93
N CYS A 14 20.70 3.39 4.90
CA CYS A 14 20.02 2.25 4.29
C CYS A 14 21.03 1.20 3.80
N ARG A 15 22.06 1.64 3.04
CA ARG A 15 23.14 0.78 2.57
C ARG A 15 23.90 0.13 3.74
N HIS A 16 24.24 0.90 4.76
CA HIS A 16 24.95 0.41 5.93
C HIS A 16 24.17 -0.69 6.66
N PHE A 17 22.87 -0.50 6.90
CA PHE A 17 22.03 -1.49 7.57
C PHE A 17 21.75 -2.71 6.68
N SER A 18 21.50 -2.50 5.40
CA SER A 18 21.25 -3.57 4.43
C SER A 18 22.44 -4.52 4.30
N GLN A 19 23.67 -4.00 4.26
CA GLN A 19 24.90 -4.80 4.26
C GLN A 19 25.09 -5.67 5.53
N LYS A 20 24.41 -5.31 6.62
CA LYS A 20 24.40 -6.08 7.88
C LYS A 20 23.18 -7.00 8.00
N GLY A 21 22.38 -7.16 6.94
CA GLY A 21 21.15 -7.96 6.94
C GLY A 21 20.00 -7.32 7.73
N ILE A 22 20.11 -6.04 8.11
CA ILE A 22 19.05 -5.35 8.86
C ILE A 22 18.05 -4.75 7.88
N ARG A 23 16.79 -5.19 7.98
CA ARG A 23 15.70 -4.74 7.11
C ARG A 23 15.37 -3.26 7.32
N THR A 24 15.25 -2.52 6.21
CA THR A 24 14.98 -1.07 6.19
C THR A 24 13.73 -0.73 5.40
N ASN A 25 13.02 0.32 5.82
CA ASN A 25 11.94 0.95 5.06
C ASN A 25 12.33 2.40 4.78
N VAL A 26 12.63 2.72 3.53
CA VAL A 26 12.90 4.10 3.12
C VAL A 26 11.55 4.80 2.89
N THR A 27 11.29 5.87 3.62
CA THR A 27 10.00 6.58 3.65
C THR A 27 10.10 8.01 3.13
N LEU A 28 8.96 8.68 2.94
CA LEU A 28 8.90 10.04 2.36
C LEU A 28 9.36 10.04 0.89
N CYS A 29 8.90 9.05 0.12
CA CYS A 29 9.13 8.97 -1.31
C CYS A 29 7.99 9.65 -2.07
N PHE A 30 8.33 10.53 -3.00
CA PHE A 30 7.43 11.36 -3.80
C PHE A 30 7.76 11.32 -5.30
N SER A 31 8.78 10.58 -5.73
CA SER A 31 9.10 10.38 -7.15
C SER A 31 9.72 9.01 -7.44
N ALA A 32 9.60 8.55 -8.68
CA ALA A 32 10.17 7.28 -9.11
C ALA A 32 11.70 7.23 -8.99
N ASN A 33 12.37 8.36 -9.26
CA ASN A 33 13.84 8.50 -9.09
C ASN A 33 14.28 8.27 -7.64
N GLN A 34 13.49 8.76 -6.68
CA GLN A 34 13.74 8.53 -5.26
C GLN A 34 13.63 7.04 -4.91
N ALA A 35 12.60 6.35 -5.42
CA ALA A 35 12.43 4.92 -5.22
C ALA A 35 13.56 4.09 -5.86
N LEU A 36 14.04 4.49 -7.04
CA LEU A 36 15.18 3.86 -7.71
C LEU A 36 16.45 3.94 -6.85
N LEU A 37 16.72 5.10 -6.24
CA LEU A 37 17.84 5.27 -5.32
C LEU A 37 17.71 4.37 -4.08
N ALA A 38 16.52 4.28 -3.50
CA ALA A 38 16.27 3.43 -2.33
C ALA A 38 16.52 1.94 -2.64
N ALA A 39 16.06 1.45 -3.79
CA ALA A 39 16.31 0.08 -4.22
C ALA A 39 17.80 -0.20 -4.42
N LYS A 40 18.52 0.70 -5.10
CA LYS A 40 19.98 0.60 -5.29
C LYS A 40 20.76 0.67 -3.98
N ALA A 41 20.23 1.34 -2.96
CA ALA A 41 20.80 1.36 -1.61
C ALA A 41 20.51 0.07 -0.81
N GLY A 42 19.70 -0.86 -1.35
CA GLY A 42 19.38 -2.14 -0.72
C GLY A 42 18.22 -2.07 0.27
N ALA A 43 17.27 -1.15 0.07
CA ALA A 43 16.08 -1.07 0.90
C ALA A 43 15.25 -2.35 0.87
N THR A 44 14.68 -2.76 2.00
CA THR A 44 13.67 -3.83 2.02
C THR A 44 12.33 -3.30 1.51
N TYR A 45 11.93 -2.11 1.98
CA TYR A 45 10.70 -1.43 1.57
C TYR A 45 10.99 -0.02 1.07
N ILE A 46 10.18 0.44 0.11
CA ILE A 46 10.02 1.85 -0.24
C ILE A 46 8.59 2.28 0.07
N SER A 47 8.41 3.42 0.76
CA SER A 47 7.09 3.97 1.10
C SER A 47 6.77 5.25 0.32
N PRO A 48 6.19 5.15 -0.89
CA PRO A 48 5.59 6.28 -1.61
C PRO A 48 4.34 6.83 -0.90
N PHE A 49 4.23 8.15 -0.77
CA PHE A 49 3.17 8.82 -0.01
C PHE A 49 2.06 9.35 -0.95
N VAL A 50 1.18 8.46 -1.39
CA VAL A 50 0.21 8.72 -2.46
C VAL A 50 -0.77 9.85 -2.09
N GLY A 51 -1.42 9.77 -0.93
CA GLY A 51 -2.40 10.78 -0.53
C GLY A 51 -1.82 12.17 -0.29
N ARG A 52 -0.49 12.31 -0.11
CA ARG A 52 0.15 13.63 -0.03
C ARG A 52 0.42 14.25 -1.40
N LEU A 53 0.56 13.42 -2.44
CA LEU A 53 0.60 13.89 -3.83
C LEU A 53 -0.79 14.34 -4.26
N ASP A 54 -1.82 13.57 -3.90
CA ASP A 54 -3.21 13.91 -4.21
C ASP A 54 -3.60 15.29 -3.62
N ASP A 55 -3.12 15.61 -2.41
CA ASP A 55 -3.34 16.92 -1.76
C ASP A 55 -2.84 18.12 -2.57
N ILE A 56 -1.85 17.89 -3.43
CA ILE A 56 -1.25 18.91 -4.31
C ILE A 56 -1.64 18.69 -5.77
N HIS A 57 -2.72 17.96 -6.03
CA HIS A 57 -3.30 17.69 -7.35
C HIS A 57 -2.39 16.90 -8.30
N ILE A 58 -1.52 16.06 -7.74
CA ILE A 58 -0.71 15.10 -8.50
C ILE A 58 -1.30 13.70 -8.25
N ASP A 59 -1.53 12.91 -9.31
CA ASP A 59 -2.00 11.53 -9.16
C ASP A 59 -0.95 10.67 -8.42
N GLY A 60 -1.22 10.39 -7.14
CA GLY A 60 -0.33 9.57 -6.32
C GLY A 60 -0.28 8.10 -6.74
N MET A 61 -1.28 7.58 -7.45
CA MET A 61 -1.27 6.20 -7.98
C MET A 61 -0.34 6.06 -9.18
N GLU A 62 -0.13 7.13 -9.95
CA GLU A 62 0.82 7.12 -11.06
C GLU A 62 2.23 6.81 -10.55
N LEU A 63 2.62 7.39 -9.42
CA LEU A 63 3.90 7.08 -8.78
C LEU A 63 4.04 5.58 -8.45
N ILE A 64 2.98 4.91 -8.00
CA ILE A 64 3.04 3.47 -7.73
C ILE A 64 3.30 2.68 -9.03
N ARG A 65 2.59 3.03 -10.11
CA ARG A 65 2.74 2.38 -11.43
C ARG A 65 4.15 2.58 -12.01
N GLU A 66 4.69 3.78 -11.91
CA GLU A 66 6.06 4.09 -12.34
C GLU A 66 7.10 3.27 -11.54
N ILE A 67 6.98 3.24 -10.20
CA ILE A 67 7.89 2.47 -9.35
C ILE A 67 7.80 0.98 -9.68
N ARG A 68 6.58 0.44 -9.85
CA ARG A 68 6.36 -0.96 -10.21
C ARG A 68 7.08 -1.31 -11.51
N MET A 69 6.85 -0.52 -12.56
CA MET A 69 7.48 -0.72 -13.86
C MET A 69 9.00 -0.71 -13.76
N ILE A 70 9.59 0.26 -13.04
CA ILE A 70 11.03 0.34 -12.81
C ILE A 70 11.53 -0.90 -12.07
N TYR A 71 10.85 -1.30 -11.00
CA TYR A 71 11.29 -2.43 -10.18
C TYR A 71 11.24 -3.75 -10.95
N ASP A 72 10.24 -3.92 -11.81
CA ASP A 72 10.13 -5.09 -12.68
C ASP A 72 11.20 -5.09 -13.76
N ASN A 73 11.45 -3.95 -14.42
CA ASN A 73 12.48 -3.81 -15.44
C ASN A 73 13.89 -4.17 -14.94
N TYR A 74 14.21 -3.83 -13.70
CA TYR A 74 15.52 -4.09 -13.10
C TYR A 74 15.55 -5.33 -12.18
N GLY A 75 14.42 -6.00 -11.97
CA GLY A 75 14.31 -7.14 -11.06
C GLY A 75 14.61 -6.80 -9.59
N PHE A 76 14.32 -5.58 -9.15
CA PHE A 76 14.54 -5.17 -7.76
C PHE A 76 13.69 -6.00 -6.80
N LYS A 77 14.27 -6.34 -5.65
CA LYS A 77 13.60 -7.08 -4.56
C LYS A 77 13.02 -6.17 -3.48
N THR A 78 13.23 -4.86 -3.60
CA THR A 78 12.62 -3.87 -2.72
C THR A 78 11.11 -3.90 -2.92
N GLU A 79 10.36 -4.06 -1.84
CA GLU A 79 8.89 -4.12 -1.87
C GLU A 79 8.30 -2.71 -1.82
N ILE A 80 7.30 -2.47 -2.67
CA ILE A 80 6.54 -1.21 -2.72
C ILE A 80 5.49 -1.25 -1.61
N LEU A 81 5.68 -0.42 -0.59
CA LEU A 81 4.76 -0.25 0.51
C LEU A 81 3.93 1.02 0.27
N ALA A 82 2.77 0.90 -0.38
CA ALA A 82 1.86 2.01 -0.61
C ALA A 82 1.45 2.65 0.74
N ALA A 83 1.86 3.91 0.94
CA ALA A 83 1.65 4.65 2.17
C ALA A 83 0.86 5.93 1.93
N SER A 84 0.38 6.56 3.02
CA SER A 84 -0.56 7.68 2.94
C SER A 84 -1.87 7.30 2.21
N ILE A 85 -2.35 6.07 2.43
CA ILE A 85 -3.67 5.60 1.99
C ILE A 85 -4.78 6.33 2.75
N ARG A 86 -5.79 6.83 2.02
CA ARG A 86 -6.88 7.65 2.60
C ARG A 86 -8.29 7.13 2.32
N SER A 87 -8.44 6.28 1.32
CA SER A 87 -9.74 5.80 0.85
C SER A 87 -9.69 4.34 0.46
N ALA A 88 -10.86 3.71 0.35
CA ALA A 88 -10.98 2.36 -0.21
C ALA A 88 -10.45 2.29 -1.66
N ASN A 89 -10.62 3.37 -2.43
CA ASN A 89 -10.09 3.46 -3.78
C ASN A 89 -8.56 3.40 -3.80
N HIS A 90 -7.85 4.12 -2.92
CA HIS A 90 -6.39 3.99 -2.85
C HIS A 90 -5.93 2.56 -2.58
N VAL A 91 -6.67 1.80 -1.76
CA VAL A 91 -6.33 0.38 -1.48
C VAL A 91 -6.47 -0.46 -2.75
N LYS A 92 -7.62 -0.36 -3.43
CA LYS A 92 -7.91 -1.09 -4.67
C LYS A 92 -6.93 -0.69 -5.78
N ASP A 93 -6.71 0.60 -5.98
CA ASP A 93 -5.86 1.13 -7.05
C ASP A 93 -4.38 0.82 -6.81
N ALA A 94 -3.90 0.84 -5.55
CA ALA A 94 -2.54 0.40 -5.23
C ALA A 94 -2.34 -1.10 -5.49
N ALA A 95 -3.35 -1.94 -5.18
CA ALA A 95 -3.29 -3.37 -5.48
C ALA A 95 -3.26 -3.62 -7.00
N LEU A 96 -4.08 -2.90 -7.78
CA LEU A 96 -4.07 -2.99 -9.24
C LEU A 96 -2.76 -2.48 -9.85
N ALA A 97 -2.14 -1.46 -9.25
CA ALA A 97 -0.85 -0.92 -9.67
C ALA A 97 0.35 -1.83 -9.31
N GLY A 98 0.14 -2.93 -8.59
CA GLY A 98 1.19 -3.90 -8.25
C GLY A 98 2.01 -3.53 -7.02
N ALA A 99 1.47 -2.73 -6.09
CA ALA A 99 2.11 -2.54 -4.78
C ALA A 99 2.17 -3.87 -4.01
N ASP A 100 3.32 -4.18 -3.42
CA ASP A 100 3.55 -5.42 -2.68
C ASP A 100 2.87 -5.39 -1.29
N VAL A 101 2.82 -4.20 -0.67
CA VAL A 101 2.24 -3.98 0.66
C VAL A 101 1.48 -2.65 0.68
N ALA A 102 0.46 -2.53 1.54
CA ALA A 102 -0.18 -1.25 1.85
C ALA A 102 -0.25 -1.01 3.36
N THR A 103 0.09 0.19 3.82
CA THR A 103 -0.19 0.63 5.20
C THR A 103 -1.47 1.46 5.22
N ILE A 104 -2.52 0.89 5.84
CA ILE A 104 -3.88 1.40 5.73
C ILE A 104 -4.39 1.85 7.11
N PRO A 105 -4.97 3.05 7.26
CA PRO A 105 -5.62 3.46 8.51
C PRO A 105 -6.75 2.51 8.89
N ALA A 106 -6.92 2.23 10.19
CA ALA A 106 -7.92 1.27 10.68
C ALA A 106 -9.37 1.59 10.23
N ALA A 107 -9.72 2.87 10.12
CA ALA A 107 -11.04 3.29 9.63
C ALA A 107 -11.28 2.88 8.17
N VAL A 108 -10.27 3.02 7.31
CA VAL A 108 -10.34 2.59 5.91
C VAL A 108 -10.47 1.06 5.85
N ILE A 109 -9.65 0.32 6.62
CA ILE A 109 -9.72 -1.16 6.68
C ILE A 109 -11.13 -1.64 7.03
N LYS A 110 -11.74 -1.07 8.09
CA LYS A 110 -13.11 -1.43 8.51
C LYS A 110 -14.14 -1.13 7.42
N GLY A 111 -13.91 -0.10 6.62
CA GLY A 111 -14.77 0.27 5.49
C GLY A 111 -14.68 -0.69 4.31
N LEU A 112 -13.55 -1.37 4.09
CA LEU A 112 -13.34 -2.24 2.92
C LEU A 112 -14.32 -3.42 2.85
N ALA A 113 -14.74 -3.95 4.00
CA ALA A 113 -15.67 -5.08 4.07
C ALA A 113 -17.15 -4.67 3.99
N ARG A 114 -17.46 -3.37 3.98
CA ARG A 114 -18.84 -2.87 4.00
C ARG A 114 -19.34 -2.59 2.59
N HIS A 115 -20.53 -3.07 2.28
CA HIS A 115 -21.21 -2.74 1.02
C HIS A 115 -22.73 -2.80 1.20
N VAL A 116 -23.45 -1.76 0.75
CA VAL A 116 -24.91 -1.65 0.96
C VAL A 116 -25.69 -2.81 0.36
N LEU A 117 -25.22 -3.39 -0.75
CA LEU A 117 -25.87 -4.57 -1.34
C LEU A 117 -25.58 -5.86 -0.56
N THR A 118 -24.45 -5.94 0.14
CA THR A 118 -24.16 -7.06 1.04
C THR A 118 -25.13 -7.03 2.21
N ASP A 119 -25.31 -5.86 2.83
CA ASP A 119 -26.26 -5.69 3.94
C ASP A 119 -27.69 -6.03 3.50
N LYS A 120 -28.14 -5.47 2.37
CA LYS A 120 -29.46 -5.80 1.79
C LYS A 120 -29.63 -7.28 1.47
N GLY A 121 -28.58 -7.93 0.97
CA GLY A 121 -28.58 -9.37 0.68
C GLY A 121 -28.75 -10.21 1.95
N LEU A 122 -28.00 -9.86 3.01
CA LEU A 122 -28.11 -10.53 4.32
C LEU A 122 -29.51 -10.35 4.92
N ASP A 123 -30.08 -9.14 4.86
CA ASP A 123 -31.44 -8.88 5.32
C ASP A 123 -32.47 -9.72 4.55
N GLN A 124 -32.28 -9.87 3.24
CA GLN A 124 -33.16 -10.69 2.40
C GLN A 124 -33.04 -12.17 2.75
N PHE A 125 -31.81 -12.70 2.88
CA PHE A 125 -31.59 -14.08 3.29
C PHE A 125 -32.20 -14.39 4.66
N ALA A 126 -32.09 -13.47 5.62
CA ALA A 126 -32.70 -13.63 6.93
C ALA A 126 -34.24 -13.68 6.86
N ARG A 127 -34.86 -12.84 6.03
CA ARG A 127 -36.32 -12.86 5.80
C ARG A 127 -36.77 -14.15 5.13
N ASP A 128 -36.08 -14.58 4.09
CA ASP A 128 -36.43 -15.80 3.34
C ASP A 128 -36.28 -17.04 4.23
N TRP A 129 -35.22 -17.11 5.04
CA TRP A 129 -35.04 -18.18 6.02
C TRP A 129 -36.18 -18.22 7.05
N ALA A 130 -36.53 -17.07 7.63
CA ALA A 130 -37.63 -16.99 8.59
C ALA A 130 -38.97 -17.42 7.98
N ALA A 131 -39.21 -17.11 6.70
CA ALA A 131 -40.42 -17.53 5.98
C ALA A 131 -40.52 -19.06 5.77
N THR A 132 -39.41 -19.81 5.83
CA THR A 132 -39.45 -21.27 5.72
C THR A 132 -40.05 -21.96 6.96
N GLY A 133 -40.06 -21.29 8.12
CA GLY A 133 -40.47 -21.87 9.40
C GLY A 133 -39.50 -22.92 9.96
N GLN A 134 -38.32 -23.12 9.35
CA GLN A 134 -37.32 -24.08 9.79
C GLN A 134 -36.44 -23.49 10.91
N THR A 135 -36.17 -24.29 11.95
CA THR A 135 -35.21 -23.95 13.00
C THR A 135 -33.90 -24.69 12.76
N ILE A 136 -32.79 -23.95 12.81
CA ILE A 136 -31.48 -24.57 13.03
C ILE A 136 -31.42 -24.86 14.54
N LEU A 137 -31.20 -26.14 14.87
CA LEU A 137 -31.18 -26.73 16.22
C LEU A 137 -30.74 -25.78 17.34
#